data_AF-A0A813F7P1-F1
#
_entry.id   AF-A0A813F7P1-F1
#
_cell.length_a   1.000
_cell.length_b   1.000
_cell.length_c   1.000
_cell.angle_alpha   90.00
_cell.angle_beta   90.00
_cell.angle_gamma   90.00
#
_symmetry.space_group_name_H-M   'P 1'
#
loop_
_entity.id
_entity.type
_entity.pdbx_description
1 polymer ?
#
loop_
_entity_poly.entity_id
_entity_poly.type
_entity_poly.pdbx_seq_one_letter_code
_entity_poly.pdbx_strand_id
1 'polypeptide(L)'
;FIAGLTGFGIRRRIHEPRCAARNAGVEDTREQDSAAKLRVVVTCAEGSRKELLLPLTSTVRHVKRRIARESEPRTPPARLKLLLGERVLADDELLTALGSSELLLAFERLPRQIRGASASDAKEDVIYKLLLAGAQLSGKSCVLRRFLGEDFLETSPSTLGVDIRSKALLVDESLRVKLNIWDSEGRLREYSGAAEDAARLYSGAAAVIVFFDVASAASFEKLSHYLGLASQHCRQGAIRCIAGNKADEGFLEARQVSQDEASSFAAARGLAYYEVSARSGRGVEAMFHDLVGRLLDQLPV
;
A
#
# COMPACT_ATOMS: atom_id res chain seq x y z
N PHE A 1 10.28 59.99 -56.54
CA PHE A 1 11.10 58.77 -56.37
C PHE A 1 10.23 57.74 -55.64
N ILE A 2 9.35 57.00 -56.34
CA ILE A 2 9.52 55.60 -56.83
C ILE A 2 9.76 54.64 -55.64
N ALA A 3 8.70 53.98 -55.11
CA ALA A 3 8.22 52.59 -55.37
C ALA A 3 8.91 51.53 -54.47
N GLY A 4 8.33 50.42 -53.98
CA GLY A 4 7.02 49.73 -54.17
C GLY A 4 6.69 48.90 -52.90
N LEU A 5 5.43 48.55 -52.56
CA LEU A 5 4.48 47.57 -53.13
C LEU A 5 4.89 46.08 -53.05
N THR A 6 4.30 45.36 -52.07
CA THR A 6 3.60 44.06 -52.16
C THR A 6 2.69 43.99 -50.91
N GLY A 7 1.43 43.55 -50.88
CA GLY A 7 0.54 42.88 -51.82
C GLY A 7 -0.35 41.90 -51.05
N PHE A 8 -1.41 42.36 -50.36
CA PHE A 8 -2.41 41.50 -49.71
C PHE A 8 -3.73 41.57 -50.51
N GLY A 9 -4.02 40.50 -51.27
CA GLY A 9 -5.21 40.37 -52.11
C GLY A 9 -6.20 39.37 -51.52
N ILE A 10 -7.36 39.87 -51.09
CA ILE A 10 -8.54 39.10 -50.68
C ILE A 10 -9.31 38.69 -51.95
N ARG A 11 -9.61 37.39 -52.13
CA ARG A 11 -10.59 36.91 -53.13
C ARG A 11 -11.62 35.98 -52.48
N ARG A 12 -12.90 36.36 -52.68
CA ARG A 12 -14.12 35.58 -52.40
C ARG A 12 -14.34 34.47 -53.44
N ARG A 13 -14.92 33.33 -53.01
CA ARG A 13 -15.88 32.46 -53.73
C ARG A 13 -16.72 31.76 -52.65
N ILE A 14 -17.98 32.12 -52.40
CA ILE A 14 -19.23 31.62 -53.02
C ILE A 14 -19.26 30.09 -53.18
N HIS A 15 -19.98 29.40 -52.28
CA HIS A 15 -20.85 28.27 -52.65
C HIS A 15 -21.90 27.96 -51.56
N GLU A 16 -23.17 28.06 -51.94
CA GLU A 16 -24.35 27.32 -51.45
C GLU A 16 -25.23 27.07 -52.71
N PRO A 17 -26.28 26.20 -52.72
CA PRO A 17 -26.82 25.30 -51.69
C PRO A 17 -27.16 23.86 -52.20
N ARG A 18 -27.49 22.92 -51.29
CA ARG A 18 -28.74 22.09 -51.24
C ARG A 18 -28.59 20.66 -50.67
N CYS A 19 -29.52 20.40 -49.74
CA CYS A 19 -30.35 19.20 -49.50
C CYS A 19 -29.73 17.85 -49.06
N ALA A 20 -29.89 17.61 -47.75
CA ALA A 20 -30.66 16.51 -47.13
C ALA A 20 -30.50 15.07 -47.67
N ALA A 21 -29.87 14.23 -46.85
CA ALA A 21 -30.30 12.85 -46.64
C ALA A 21 -30.05 12.45 -45.18
N ARG A 22 -31.15 12.10 -44.49
CA ARG A 22 -31.15 11.38 -43.22
C ARG A 22 -30.58 9.97 -43.46
N ASN A 23 -29.60 9.57 -42.66
CA ASN A 23 -29.31 8.17 -42.29
C ASN A 23 -29.03 8.24 -40.78
N ALA A 24 -29.96 8.00 -39.85
CA ALA A 24 -30.67 6.75 -39.57
C ALA A 24 -29.71 5.54 -39.47
N GLY A 25 -29.38 5.19 -38.23
CA GLY A 25 -29.06 3.82 -37.82
C GLY A 25 -27.79 3.20 -38.39
N VAL A 26 -26.67 3.45 -37.71
CA VAL A 26 -25.67 2.39 -37.51
C VAL A 26 -25.46 2.32 -36.00
N GLU A 27 -26.49 1.82 -35.31
CA GLU A 27 -26.25 1.12 -34.05
C GLU A 27 -25.42 -0.10 -34.43
N ASP A 28 -24.14 -0.02 -34.09
CA ASP A 28 -23.21 -1.14 -34.17
C ASP A 28 -23.84 -2.29 -33.39
N THR A 29 -24.40 -3.22 -34.15
CA THR A 29 -25.06 -4.41 -33.65
C THR A 29 -24.05 -5.15 -32.80
N ARG A 30 -24.28 -5.10 -31.49
CA ARG A 30 -23.76 -6.03 -30.50
C ARG A 30 -23.86 -7.45 -31.09
N GLU A 31 -22.73 -7.96 -31.56
CA GLU A 31 -22.57 -9.37 -31.92
C GLU A 31 -22.87 -10.20 -30.67
N GLN A 32 -24.09 -10.75 -30.67
CA GLN A 32 -24.48 -12.07 -30.16
C GLN A 32 -23.51 -12.73 -29.16
N ASP A 33 -23.59 -12.32 -27.90
CA ASP A 33 -22.91 -12.96 -26.78
C ASP A 33 -23.72 -14.18 -26.26
N SER A 34 -24.08 -15.09 -27.17
CA SER A 34 -24.73 -16.39 -26.89
C SER A 34 -23.70 -17.54 -26.84
N ALA A 35 -22.44 -17.24 -26.52
CA ALA A 35 -21.46 -18.26 -26.21
C ALA A 35 -21.80 -18.90 -24.86
N ALA A 36 -21.79 -20.23 -24.79
CA ALA A 36 -21.93 -20.94 -23.51
C ALA A 36 -20.93 -20.36 -22.49
N LYS A 37 -21.41 -20.11 -21.27
CA LYS A 37 -20.61 -19.51 -20.19
C LYS A 37 -20.43 -20.55 -19.08
N LEU A 38 -19.23 -20.62 -18.54
CA LEU A 38 -18.92 -21.38 -17.33
C LEU A 38 -19.21 -20.50 -16.11
N ARG A 39 -19.88 -21.07 -15.11
CA ARG A 39 -20.07 -20.42 -13.81
C ARG A 39 -18.88 -20.76 -12.92
N VAL A 40 -18.17 -19.74 -12.46
CA VAL A 40 -17.03 -19.90 -11.56
C VAL A 40 -17.34 -19.14 -10.29
N VAL A 41 -17.40 -19.85 -9.17
CA VAL A 41 -17.60 -19.27 -7.84
C VAL A 41 -16.25 -19.25 -7.14
N VAL A 42 -15.78 -18.05 -6.86
CA VAL A 42 -14.50 -17.81 -6.21
C VAL A 42 -14.74 -17.46 -4.75
N THR A 43 -14.08 -18.17 -3.84
CA THR A 43 -14.13 -17.92 -2.39
C THR A 43 -12.86 -17.22 -1.94
N CYS A 44 -13.00 -16.05 -1.34
CA CYS A 44 -11.92 -15.31 -0.70
C CYS A 44 -11.54 -15.96 0.64
N ALA A 45 -10.31 -15.74 1.12
CA ALA A 45 -9.87 -16.15 2.46
C ALA A 45 -10.77 -15.59 3.60
N GLU A 46 -11.43 -14.45 3.36
CA GLU A 46 -12.38 -13.81 4.30
C GLU A 46 -13.78 -14.45 4.27
N GLY A 47 -13.98 -15.52 3.49
CA GLY A 47 -15.25 -16.23 3.35
C GLY A 47 -16.24 -15.61 2.37
N SER A 48 -15.94 -14.42 1.81
CA SER A 48 -16.76 -13.80 0.76
C SER A 48 -16.71 -14.61 -0.53
N ARG A 49 -17.86 -14.77 -1.18
CA ARG A 49 -17.99 -15.51 -2.44
C ARG A 49 -18.29 -14.56 -3.58
N LYS A 50 -17.66 -14.80 -4.72
CA LYS A 50 -17.84 -14.01 -5.93
C LYS A 50 -18.11 -14.90 -7.13
N GLU A 51 -19.22 -14.65 -7.81
CA GLU A 51 -19.57 -15.38 -9.02
C GLU A 51 -19.06 -14.67 -10.26
N LEU A 52 -18.44 -15.43 -11.14
CA LEU A 52 -17.92 -14.99 -12.42
C LEU A 52 -18.53 -15.85 -13.52
N LEU A 53 -19.10 -15.20 -14.53
CA LEU A 53 -19.55 -15.83 -15.76
C LEU A 53 -18.47 -15.60 -16.82
N LEU A 54 -17.80 -16.67 -17.23
CA LEU A 54 -16.65 -16.61 -18.14
C LEU A 54 -16.90 -17.48 -19.38
N PRO A 55 -16.38 -17.11 -20.57
CA PRO A 55 -16.44 -17.97 -21.76
C PRO A 55 -15.82 -19.36 -21.50
N LEU A 56 -16.32 -20.41 -22.15
CA LEU A 56 -15.78 -21.78 -22.01
C LEU A 56 -14.30 -21.92 -22.39
N THR A 57 -13.75 -20.99 -23.18
CA THR A 57 -12.33 -20.93 -23.57
C THR A 57 -11.44 -20.28 -22.51
N SER A 58 -12.02 -19.86 -21.38
CA SER A 58 -11.28 -19.20 -20.32
C SER A 58 -10.35 -20.16 -19.60
N THR A 59 -9.21 -19.61 -19.19
CA THR A 59 -8.21 -20.28 -18.36
C THR A 59 -8.18 -19.70 -16.95
N VAL A 60 -7.44 -20.35 -16.07
CA VAL A 60 -7.14 -19.86 -14.71
C VAL A 60 -6.60 -18.42 -14.72
N ARG A 61 -5.73 -18.06 -15.68
CA ARG A 61 -5.24 -16.68 -15.85
C ARG A 61 -6.36 -15.66 -16.08
N HIS A 62 -7.42 -16.02 -16.79
CA HIS A 62 -8.57 -15.14 -17.02
C HIS A 62 -9.32 -14.88 -15.71
N VAL A 63 -9.50 -15.91 -14.88
CA VAL A 63 -10.07 -15.80 -13.53
C VAL A 63 -9.21 -14.86 -12.67
N LYS A 64 -7.88 -15.10 -12.61
CA LYS A 64 -6.96 -14.24 -11.83
C LYS A 64 -7.03 -12.78 -12.26
N ARG A 65 -7.06 -12.49 -13.57
CA ARG A 65 -7.19 -11.12 -14.10
C ARG A 65 -8.52 -10.47 -13.72
N ARG A 66 -9.61 -11.23 -13.70
CA ARG A 66 -10.93 -10.73 -13.30
C ARG A 66 -10.97 -10.42 -11.80
N ILE A 67 -10.47 -11.32 -10.95
CA ILE A 67 -10.33 -11.10 -9.52
C ILE A 67 -9.46 -9.86 -9.26
N ALA A 68 -8.27 -9.77 -9.87
CA ALA A 68 -7.34 -8.66 -9.69
C ALA A 68 -7.95 -7.27 -9.94
N ARG A 69 -8.91 -7.17 -10.87
CA ARG A 69 -9.59 -5.91 -11.22
C ARG A 69 -10.73 -5.55 -10.28
N GLU A 70 -11.35 -6.55 -9.66
CA GLU A 70 -12.64 -6.38 -9.01
C GLU A 70 -12.67 -6.82 -7.53
N SER A 71 -11.58 -7.37 -7.01
CA SER A 71 -11.44 -7.66 -5.58
C SER A 71 -10.77 -6.50 -4.87
N GLU A 72 -11.22 -6.20 -3.65
CA GLU A 72 -10.51 -5.33 -2.71
C GLU A 72 -9.86 -6.18 -1.60
N PRO A 73 -8.60 -5.90 -1.19
CA PRO A 73 -7.64 -5.02 -1.86
C PRO A 73 -7.29 -5.53 -3.26
N ARG A 74 -6.95 -4.60 -4.16
CA ARG A 74 -6.51 -4.94 -5.53
C ARG A 74 -5.16 -5.65 -5.46
N THR A 75 -5.04 -6.78 -6.14
CA THR A 75 -3.84 -7.64 -6.08
C THR A 75 -3.43 -8.04 -7.50
N PRO A 76 -2.15 -7.89 -7.89
CA PRO A 76 -1.68 -8.34 -9.21
C PRO A 76 -2.00 -9.82 -9.46
N PRO A 77 -2.36 -10.24 -10.69
CA PRO A 77 -2.69 -11.63 -11.00
C PRO A 77 -1.58 -12.63 -10.62
N ALA A 78 -0.31 -12.24 -10.75
CA ALA A 78 0.84 -13.08 -10.37
C ALA A 78 0.90 -13.40 -8.87
N ARG A 79 0.29 -12.53 -8.03
CA ARG A 79 0.16 -12.72 -6.58
C ARG A 79 -1.13 -13.44 -6.20
N LEU A 80 -1.96 -13.86 -7.15
CA LEU A 80 -3.15 -14.65 -6.90
C LEU A 80 -2.86 -16.11 -7.17
N LYS A 81 -3.03 -16.93 -6.14
CA LYS A 81 -2.97 -18.38 -6.23
C LYS A 81 -4.39 -18.92 -6.20
N LEU A 82 -4.79 -19.65 -7.23
CA LEU A 82 -6.12 -20.28 -7.29
C LEU A 82 -6.01 -21.75 -6.93
N LEU A 83 -6.96 -22.23 -6.13
CA LEU A 83 -7.02 -23.60 -5.68
C LEU A 83 -8.38 -24.22 -6.00
N LEU A 84 -8.36 -25.48 -6.40
CA LEU A 84 -9.53 -26.35 -6.49
C LEU A 84 -9.37 -27.45 -5.44
N GLY A 85 -10.11 -27.35 -4.33
CA GLY A 85 -9.79 -28.12 -3.12
C GLY A 85 -8.37 -27.76 -2.63
N GLU A 86 -7.53 -28.78 -2.43
CA GLU A 86 -6.12 -28.62 -2.01
C GLU A 86 -5.15 -28.39 -3.19
N ARG A 87 -5.63 -28.49 -4.43
CA ARG A 87 -4.76 -28.45 -5.62
C ARG A 87 -4.55 -27.01 -6.10
N VAL A 88 -3.29 -26.62 -6.27
CA VAL A 88 -2.91 -25.34 -6.91
C VAL A 88 -3.07 -25.45 -8.42
N LEU A 89 -3.73 -24.47 -9.02
CA LEU A 89 -3.98 -24.42 -10.46
C LEU A 89 -2.92 -23.60 -11.21
N ALA A 90 -2.41 -24.13 -12.31
CA ALA A 90 -1.52 -23.41 -13.21
C ALA A 90 -2.29 -22.41 -14.10
N ASP A 91 -1.63 -21.33 -14.50
CA ASP A 91 -2.24 -20.18 -15.18
C ASP A 91 -2.89 -20.53 -16.54
N ASP A 92 -2.32 -21.49 -17.23
CA ASP A 92 -2.67 -21.95 -18.58
C ASP A 92 -3.73 -23.05 -18.59
N GLU A 93 -4.09 -23.62 -17.42
CA GLU A 93 -5.15 -24.63 -17.34
C GLU A 93 -6.50 -24.06 -17.80
N LEU A 94 -7.16 -24.78 -18.70
CA LEU A 94 -8.53 -24.47 -19.15
C LEU A 94 -9.53 -24.81 -18.06
N LEU A 95 -10.46 -23.90 -17.80
CA LEU A 95 -11.45 -24.11 -16.72
C LEU A 95 -12.37 -25.31 -17.02
N THR A 96 -12.70 -25.54 -18.28
CA THR A 96 -13.50 -26.70 -18.72
C THR A 96 -12.79 -28.04 -18.49
N ALA A 97 -11.46 -28.06 -18.38
CA ALA A 97 -10.71 -29.27 -18.06
C ALA A 97 -10.71 -29.59 -16.55
N LEU A 98 -11.15 -28.65 -15.70
CA LEU A 98 -11.12 -28.78 -14.24
C LEU A 98 -12.38 -29.45 -13.66
N GLY A 99 -13.45 -29.60 -14.43
CA GLY A 99 -14.71 -30.20 -13.96
C GLY A 99 -15.96 -29.62 -14.60
N SER A 100 -17.12 -29.97 -14.02
CA SER A 100 -18.47 -29.68 -14.53
C SER A 100 -18.81 -28.18 -14.62
N SER A 101 -20.04 -27.88 -15.07
CA SER A 101 -20.59 -26.54 -15.36
C SER A 101 -20.40 -25.46 -14.29
N GLU A 102 -20.07 -25.84 -13.06
CA GLU A 102 -19.79 -24.94 -11.95
C GLU A 102 -18.47 -25.32 -11.26
N LEU A 103 -17.57 -24.35 -11.11
CA LEU A 103 -16.29 -24.51 -10.41
C LEU A 103 -16.27 -23.69 -9.12
N LEU A 104 -15.94 -24.35 -8.00
CA LEU A 104 -15.70 -23.71 -6.72
C LEU A 104 -14.19 -23.57 -6.52
N LEU A 105 -13.68 -22.35 -6.69
CA LEU A 105 -12.27 -22.03 -6.53
C LEU A 105 -12.04 -21.24 -5.25
N ALA A 106 -11.01 -21.59 -4.49
CA ALA A 106 -10.47 -20.69 -3.48
C ALA A 106 -9.36 -19.85 -4.10
N PHE A 107 -9.13 -18.64 -3.59
CA PHE A 107 -7.88 -17.92 -3.89
C PHE A 107 -7.17 -17.42 -2.66
N GLU A 108 -5.85 -17.44 -2.75
CA GLU A 108 -4.92 -16.97 -1.75
C GLU A 108 -4.08 -15.82 -2.35
N ARG A 109 -3.90 -14.74 -1.58
CA ARG A 109 -3.03 -13.63 -1.96
C ARG A 109 -1.63 -13.92 -1.44
N LEU A 110 -0.67 -14.03 -2.34
CA LEU A 110 0.73 -14.22 -1.99
C LEU A 110 1.32 -12.91 -1.42
N PRO A 111 2.17 -13.00 -0.40
CA PRO A 111 2.89 -11.83 0.13
C PRO A 111 3.79 -11.23 -0.95
N ARG A 112 4.02 -9.91 -0.89
CA ARG A 112 4.99 -9.27 -1.78
C ARG A 112 6.40 -9.72 -1.43
N GLN A 113 7.24 -9.95 -2.43
CA GLN A 113 8.65 -10.18 -2.20
C GLN A 113 9.36 -8.83 -2.16
N ILE A 114 9.84 -8.44 -0.98
CA ILE A 114 10.50 -7.14 -0.75
C ILE A 114 11.91 -7.41 -0.26
N ARG A 115 12.89 -6.76 -0.90
CA ARG A 115 14.30 -6.84 -0.52
C ARG A 115 14.94 -5.45 -0.55
N GLY A 116 16.03 -5.28 0.18
CA GLY A 116 16.86 -4.08 0.09
C GLY A 116 17.41 -3.92 -1.33
N ALA A 117 17.27 -2.71 -1.90
CA ALA A 117 17.89 -2.35 -3.16
C ALA A 117 19.14 -1.50 -2.88
N SER A 118 20.19 -1.68 -3.68
CA SER A 118 21.33 -0.76 -3.64
C SER A 118 20.89 0.62 -4.11
N ALA A 119 21.55 1.66 -3.56
CA ALA A 119 21.43 3.02 -4.03
C ALA A 119 22.14 3.17 -5.39
N SER A 120 21.60 2.55 -6.43
CA SER A 120 21.94 2.84 -7.82
C SER A 120 21.16 4.07 -8.29
N ASP A 121 21.72 4.88 -9.20
CA ASP A 121 21.03 6.00 -9.90
C ASP A 121 19.81 5.59 -10.76
N ALA A 122 19.33 4.36 -10.62
CA ALA A 122 18.13 3.90 -11.28
C ALA A 122 16.91 4.66 -10.74
N LYS A 123 16.12 5.18 -11.69
CA LYS A 123 14.86 5.87 -11.44
C LYS A 123 13.96 5.07 -10.50
N GLU A 124 13.45 5.72 -9.46
CA GLU A 124 12.48 5.12 -8.55
C GLU A 124 11.06 5.22 -9.14
N ASP A 125 10.30 4.14 -9.05
CA ASP A 125 8.93 4.09 -9.58
C ASP A 125 7.96 4.78 -8.63
N VAL A 126 8.15 4.58 -7.31
CA VAL A 126 7.29 5.12 -6.27
C VAL A 126 8.12 5.61 -5.09
N ILE A 127 7.74 6.77 -4.54
CA ILE A 127 8.36 7.36 -3.35
C ILE A 127 7.29 7.55 -2.28
N TYR A 128 7.52 6.98 -1.10
CA TYR A 128 6.63 7.15 0.07
C TYR A 128 7.32 7.91 1.19
N LYS A 129 6.59 8.83 1.80
CA LYS A 129 6.96 9.45 3.08
C LYS A 129 6.39 8.59 4.22
N LEU A 130 7.26 8.10 5.10
CA LEU A 130 6.89 7.42 6.34
C LEU A 130 7.25 8.32 7.53
N LEU A 131 6.38 8.36 8.53
CA LEU A 131 6.64 9.09 9.78
C LEU A 131 6.72 8.12 10.96
N LEU A 132 7.79 8.25 11.75
CA LEU A 132 7.92 7.58 13.05
C LEU A 132 7.47 8.56 14.14
N ALA A 133 6.40 8.21 14.84
CA ALA A 133 5.80 8.98 15.93
C ALA A 133 5.77 8.14 17.21
N GLY A 134 5.54 8.77 18.37
CA GLY A 134 5.50 8.08 19.66
C GLY A 134 6.35 8.76 20.73
N ALA A 135 6.17 8.33 21.98
CA ALA A 135 6.79 8.93 23.16
C ALA A 135 8.33 8.97 23.06
N GLN A 136 8.97 9.87 23.82
CA GLN A 136 10.42 9.84 23.99
C GLN A 136 10.89 8.48 24.52
N LEU A 137 12.07 8.01 24.09
CA LEU A 137 12.68 6.74 24.52
C LEU A 137 11.92 5.44 24.16
N SER A 138 10.86 5.53 23.35
CA SER A 138 10.21 4.38 22.70
C SER A 138 11.12 3.66 21.69
N GLY A 139 12.24 4.29 21.28
CA GLY A 139 13.27 3.67 20.44
C GLY A 139 13.03 3.75 18.93
N LYS A 140 12.24 4.74 18.47
CA LYS A 140 12.02 5.05 17.03
C LYS A 140 13.31 5.09 16.22
N SER A 141 14.28 5.89 16.67
CA SER A 141 15.59 6.07 16.02
C SER A 141 16.38 4.78 15.97
N CYS A 142 16.35 3.98 17.05
CA CYS A 142 17.03 2.68 17.09
C CYS A 142 16.41 1.69 16.10
N VAL A 143 15.08 1.67 15.99
CA VAL A 143 14.37 0.85 15.00
C VAL A 143 14.70 1.30 13.58
N LEU A 144 14.76 2.61 13.32
CA LEU A 144 15.15 3.14 12.01
C LEU A 144 16.58 2.73 11.64
N ARG A 145 17.55 2.94 12.54
CA ARG A 145 18.95 2.53 12.34
C ARG A 145 19.04 1.04 12.01
N ARG A 146 18.35 0.21 12.79
CA ARG A 146 18.30 -1.23 12.56
C ARG A 146 17.72 -1.56 11.19
N PHE A 147 16.65 -0.88 10.77
CA PHE A 147 16.07 -1.08 9.45
C PHE A 147 17.04 -0.65 8.33
N LEU A 148 17.85 0.38 8.54
CA LEU A 148 18.88 0.80 7.59
C LEU A 148 20.10 -0.14 7.53
N GLY A 149 20.16 -1.16 8.39
CA GLY A 149 21.29 -2.07 8.49
C GLY A 149 22.45 -1.53 9.33
N GLU A 150 22.22 -0.47 10.10
CA GLU A 150 23.21 0.09 11.03
C GLU A 150 23.22 -0.69 12.35
N ASP A 151 24.38 -0.66 13.02
CA ASP A 151 24.55 -1.28 14.33
C ASP A 151 23.67 -0.63 15.40
N PHE A 152 23.20 -1.47 16.31
CA PHE A 152 22.48 -1.02 17.50
C PHE A 152 23.46 -0.39 18.49
N LEU A 153 23.08 0.80 18.96
CA LEU A 153 23.81 1.54 19.98
C LEU A 153 23.04 1.42 21.29
N GLU A 154 23.69 0.87 22.33
CA GLU A 154 23.09 0.79 23.68
C GLU A 154 22.76 2.18 24.23
N THR A 155 23.66 3.13 24.00
CA THR A 155 23.48 4.55 24.32
C THR A 155 23.25 5.33 23.04
N SER A 156 21.98 5.50 22.65
CA SER A 156 21.61 6.44 21.60
C SER A 156 21.32 7.82 22.21
N PRO A 157 21.93 8.91 21.72
CA PRO A 157 21.54 10.25 22.14
C PRO A 157 20.07 10.51 21.76
N SER A 158 19.41 11.39 22.52
CA SER A 158 18.06 11.84 22.16
C SER A 158 18.13 12.57 20.81
N THR A 159 17.25 12.22 19.88
CA THR A 159 17.09 12.93 18.60
C THR A 159 16.71 14.38 18.91
N LEU A 160 17.43 15.34 18.33
CA LEU A 160 17.09 16.75 18.35
C LEU A 160 16.41 17.10 17.04
N GLY A 161 15.15 17.53 17.09
CA GLY A 161 14.38 17.88 15.90
C GLY A 161 13.93 16.66 15.08
N VAL A 162 14.26 16.65 13.79
CA VAL A 162 13.77 15.66 12.81
C VAL A 162 14.94 15.13 12.01
N ASP A 163 15.19 13.82 12.05
CA ASP A 163 16.14 13.14 11.16
C ASP A 163 15.38 12.52 9.98
N ILE A 164 15.88 12.73 8.76
CA ILE A 164 15.26 12.22 7.53
C ILE A 164 16.22 11.25 6.89
N ARG A 165 15.81 9.98 6.79
CA ARG A 165 16.60 8.92 6.17
C ARG A 165 15.87 8.33 4.98
N SER A 166 16.62 7.77 4.04
CA SER A 166 16.05 7.14 2.85
C SER A 166 16.51 5.70 2.72
N LYS A 167 15.61 4.80 2.33
CA LYS A 167 15.96 3.41 1.95
C LYS A 167 15.24 3.02 0.67
N ALA A 168 15.99 2.46 -0.28
CA ALA A 168 15.44 1.90 -1.50
C ALA A 168 15.12 0.42 -1.31
N LEU A 169 13.97 -0.01 -1.81
CA LEU A 169 13.48 -1.37 -1.79
C LEU A 169 13.14 -1.82 -3.20
N LEU A 170 13.41 -3.09 -3.50
CA LEU A 170 12.95 -3.75 -4.72
C LEU A 170 11.79 -4.67 -4.35
N VAL A 171 10.66 -4.47 -5.00
CA VAL A 171 9.40 -5.19 -4.76
C VAL A 171 9.01 -5.99 -5.99
N ASP A 172 8.73 -7.28 -5.80
CA ASP A 172 8.34 -8.21 -6.87
C ASP A 172 9.30 -8.11 -8.09
N GLU A 173 10.61 -8.03 -7.78
CA GLU A 173 11.79 -7.96 -8.69
C GLU A 173 11.90 -6.77 -9.64
N SER A 174 10.82 -6.02 -9.85
CA SER A 174 10.74 -4.99 -10.90
C SER A 174 10.39 -3.60 -10.37
N LEU A 175 9.64 -3.51 -9.28
CA LEU A 175 9.17 -2.23 -8.75
C LEU A 175 10.15 -1.65 -7.74
N ARG A 176 10.69 -0.47 -8.02
CA ARG A 176 11.59 0.27 -7.13
C ARG A 176 10.81 1.24 -6.26
N VAL A 177 10.85 1.01 -4.95
CA VAL A 177 10.18 1.85 -3.95
C VAL A 177 11.22 2.56 -3.10
N LYS A 178 11.14 3.88 -3.01
CA LYS A 178 11.96 4.69 -2.09
C LYS A 178 11.14 5.09 -0.87
N LEU A 179 11.65 4.78 0.31
CA LEU A 179 11.07 5.21 1.57
C LEU A 179 11.86 6.40 2.10
N ASN A 180 11.22 7.56 2.20
CA ASN A 180 11.72 8.71 2.95
C ASN A 180 11.13 8.65 4.36
N ILE A 181 11.93 8.24 5.33
CA ILE A 181 11.52 7.98 6.70
C ILE A 181 11.91 9.17 7.57
N TRP A 182 10.91 9.76 8.21
CA TRP A 182 11.03 10.91 9.08
C TRP A 182 11.02 10.40 10.52
N ASP A 183 12.17 10.42 11.17
CA ASP A 183 12.31 10.15 12.60
C ASP A 183 12.14 11.45 13.37
N SER A 184 11.02 11.57 14.09
CA SER A 184 10.72 12.76 14.90
C SER A 184 11.22 12.59 16.33
N GLU A 185 11.77 13.65 16.91
CA GLU A 185 12.08 13.69 18.34
C GLU A 185 10.84 13.35 19.16
N GLY A 186 10.94 12.38 20.10
CA GLY A 186 9.81 12.02 20.94
C GLY A 186 9.40 13.11 21.94
N ARG A 187 10.22 14.15 22.08
CA ARG A 187 10.02 15.36 22.87
C ARG A 187 9.49 16.53 22.05
N LEU A 188 9.08 16.33 20.79
CA LEU A 188 8.53 17.39 19.94
C LEU A 188 7.19 17.89 20.53
N ARG A 189 7.37 18.72 21.56
CA ARG A 189 6.51 19.59 22.34
C ARG A 189 5.20 18.98 22.80
N GLU A 190 5.31 18.24 23.91
CA GLU A 190 4.20 17.83 24.80
C GLU A 190 3.39 19.02 25.39
N TYR A 191 3.63 20.27 24.98
CA TYR A 191 2.95 21.47 25.48
C TYR A 191 2.56 22.42 24.34
N SER A 192 1.25 22.51 24.10
CA SER A 192 0.43 23.68 23.71
C SER A 192 0.81 24.61 22.54
N GLY A 193 1.95 24.44 21.87
CA GLY A 193 2.35 25.19 20.66
C GLY A 193 2.43 24.33 19.39
N ALA A 194 1.85 23.13 19.42
CA ALA A 194 2.25 21.96 18.63
C ALA A 194 1.54 21.75 17.27
N ALA A 195 0.50 22.52 16.94
CA ALA A 195 -0.36 22.21 15.79
C ALA A 195 0.30 22.47 14.43
N GLU A 196 1.10 23.54 14.28
CA GLU A 196 1.74 23.89 13.01
C GLU A 196 2.92 22.97 12.68
N ASP A 197 3.75 22.64 13.68
CA ASP A 197 4.86 21.69 13.53
C ASP A 197 4.34 20.26 13.28
N ALA A 198 3.27 19.85 13.97
CA ALA A 198 2.61 18.57 13.71
C ALA A 198 2.00 18.53 12.31
N ALA A 199 1.32 19.58 11.86
CA ALA A 199 0.79 19.65 10.50
C ALA A 199 1.89 19.46 9.46
N ARG A 200 3.05 20.11 9.63
CA ARG A 200 4.20 19.97 8.71
C ARG A 200 4.78 18.55 8.70
N LEU A 201 4.89 17.92 9.87
CA LEU A 201 5.45 16.57 10.01
C LEU A 201 4.54 15.49 9.45
N TYR A 202 3.25 15.53 9.79
CA TYR A 202 2.26 14.52 9.43
C TYR A 202 1.69 14.72 8.02
N SER A 203 1.69 15.95 7.52
CA SER A 203 1.23 16.23 6.15
C SER A 203 2.07 15.49 5.11
N GLY A 204 1.37 14.87 4.16
CA GLY A 204 1.98 14.09 3.08
C GLY A 204 2.60 12.76 3.51
N ALA A 205 2.51 12.37 4.79
CA ALA A 205 2.88 11.02 5.20
C ALA A 205 1.91 10.01 4.56
N ALA A 206 2.46 9.05 3.82
CA ALA A 206 1.71 7.93 3.27
C ALA A 206 1.39 6.90 4.36
N ALA A 207 2.28 6.76 5.34
CA ALA A 207 1.99 6.02 6.55
C ALA A 207 2.68 6.60 7.80
N VAL A 208 2.07 6.31 8.94
CA VAL A 208 2.54 6.71 10.28
C VAL A 208 2.63 5.48 11.17
N ILE A 209 3.81 5.26 11.75
CA ILE A 209 4.06 4.21 12.73
C ILE A 209 4.18 4.87 14.10
N VAL A 210 3.28 4.53 15.02
CA VAL A 210 3.29 5.08 16.39
C VAL A 210 3.91 4.06 17.33
N PHE A 211 5.10 4.38 17.85
CA PHE A 211 5.87 3.53 18.72
C PHE A 211 5.54 3.74 20.19
N PHE A 212 5.54 2.65 20.93
CA PHE A 212 5.59 2.62 22.39
C PHE A 212 6.64 1.60 22.86
N ASP A 213 7.02 1.69 24.12
CA ASP A 213 7.89 0.74 24.80
C ASP A 213 7.04 -0.25 25.57
N VAL A 214 7.20 -1.56 25.31
CA VAL A 214 6.42 -2.60 26.00
C VAL A 214 6.67 -2.64 27.51
N ALA A 215 7.80 -2.10 27.97
CA ALA A 215 8.16 -1.95 29.38
C ALA A 215 7.68 -0.62 30.00
N SER A 216 6.89 0.20 29.29
CA SER A 216 6.40 1.48 29.78
C SER A 216 4.92 1.70 29.44
N ALA A 217 4.04 1.48 30.42
CA ALA A 217 2.61 1.75 30.30
C ALA A 217 2.32 3.22 29.94
N ALA A 218 3.09 4.16 30.52
CA ALA A 218 2.97 5.59 30.21
C ALA A 218 3.24 5.91 28.72
N SER A 219 4.13 5.16 28.07
CA SER A 219 4.37 5.32 26.62
C SER A 219 3.21 4.80 25.77
N PHE A 220 2.50 3.78 26.26
CA PHE A 220 1.34 3.19 25.61
C PHE A 220 0.09 4.08 25.73
N GLU A 221 -0.14 4.70 26.89
CA GLU A 221 -1.23 5.68 27.07
C GLU A 221 -1.13 6.85 26.07
N LYS A 222 0.10 7.27 25.73
CA LYS A 222 0.36 8.35 24.76
C LYS A 222 0.02 7.97 23.32
N LEU A 223 -0.21 6.69 22.99
CA LEU A 223 -0.57 6.28 21.62
C LEU A 223 -1.80 7.04 21.10
N SER A 224 -2.81 7.22 21.94
CA SER A 224 -4.05 7.90 21.55
C SER A 224 -3.80 9.34 21.11
N HIS A 225 -2.86 10.03 21.74
CA HIS A 225 -2.48 11.39 21.37
C HIS A 225 -1.84 11.44 19.97
N TYR A 226 -0.81 10.63 19.71
CA TYR A 226 -0.13 10.61 18.41
C TYR A 226 -1.03 10.10 17.28
N LEU A 227 -1.90 9.12 17.55
CA LEU A 227 -2.91 8.65 16.59
C LEU A 227 -3.95 9.74 16.28
N GLY A 228 -4.30 10.58 17.27
CA GLY A 228 -5.13 11.76 17.09
C GLY A 228 -4.51 12.76 16.12
N LEU A 229 -3.22 13.08 16.32
CA LEU A 229 -2.46 13.95 15.40
C LEU A 229 -2.38 13.37 13.98
N ALA A 230 -2.13 12.07 13.86
CA ALA A 230 -2.14 11.39 12.56
C ALA A 230 -3.51 11.49 11.87
N SER A 231 -4.58 11.32 12.63
CA SER A 231 -5.95 11.41 12.10
C SER A 231 -6.32 12.83 11.67
N GLN A 232 -5.76 13.84 12.35
CA GLN A 232 -6.03 15.25 12.07
C GLN A 232 -5.26 15.79 10.86
N HIS A 233 -4.01 15.33 10.66
CA HIS A 233 -3.08 15.98 9.72
C HIS A 233 -2.67 15.13 8.52
N CYS A 234 -2.86 13.81 8.55
CA CYS A 234 -2.58 12.95 7.40
C CYS A 234 -3.72 12.99 6.36
N ARG A 235 -3.38 12.66 5.12
CA ARG A 235 -4.37 12.54 4.04
C ARG A 235 -5.29 11.34 4.28
N GLN A 236 -6.51 11.40 3.73
CA GLN A 236 -7.37 10.23 3.64
C GLN A 236 -6.64 9.09 2.91
N GLY A 237 -6.73 7.89 3.47
CA GLY A 237 -6.00 6.70 2.98
C GLY A 237 -4.64 6.46 3.62
N ALA A 238 -4.06 7.43 4.37
CA ALA A 238 -2.79 7.22 5.05
C ALA A 238 -2.87 6.03 6.03
N ILE A 239 -1.93 5.10 5.92
CA ILE A 239 -1.90 3.92 6.76
C ILE A 239 -1.37 4.29 8.14
N ARG A 240 -2.06 3.83 9.18
CA ARG A 240 -1.66 4.04 10.57
C ARG A 240 -1.48 2.69 11.23
N CYS A 241 -0.40 2.54 11.97
CA CYS A 241 -0.14 1.34 12.76
C CYS A 241 0.56 1.68 14.07
N ILE A 242 0.55 0.73 15.00
CA ILE A 242 1.27 0.84 16.27
C ILE A 242 2.37 -0.22 16.35
N ALA A 243 3.46 0.13 17.01
CA ALA A 243 4.60 -0.77 17.20
C ALA A 243 5.08 -0.77 18.65
N GLY A 244 5.04 -1.93 19.29
CA GLY A 244 5.62 -2.15 20.62
C GLY A 244 7.09 -2.53 20.48
N ASN A 245 7.98 -1.62 20.83
CA ASN A 245 9.43 -1.87 20.79
C ASN A 245 9.95 -2.40 22.13
N LYS A 246 11.19 -2.90 22.12
CA LYS A 246 11.88 -3.56 23.25
C LYS A 246 11.23 -4.88 23.67
N ALA A 247 10.59 -5.56 22.72
CA ALA A 247 10.04 -6.91 22.88
C ALA A 247 11.12 -8.01 22.80
N ASP A 248 12.32 -7.74 23.32
CA ASP A 248 13.37 -8.75 23.45
C ASP A 248 13.12 -9.65 24.66
N GLU A 249 13.55 -10.90 24.56
CA GLU A 249 13.29 -11.97 25.54
C GLU A 249 13.81 -11.61 26.94
N GLY A 250 14.87 -10.80 27.04
CA GLY A 250 15.41 -10.32 28.31
C GLY A 250 14.57 -9.27 29.04
N PHE A 251 13.54 -8.69 28.40
CA PHE A 251 12.65 -7.68 29.00
C PHE A 251 11.25 -8.21 29.32
N LEU A 252 11.03 -9.53 29.23
CA LEU A 252 9.72 -10.14 29.54
C LEU A 252 9.27 -9.84 30.97
N GLU A 253 10.19 -9.84 31.94
CA GLU A 253 9.87 -9.53 33.35
C GLU A 253 9.58 -8.04 33.60
N ALA A 254 10.14 -7.15 32.78
CA ALA A 254 9.91 -5.72 32.85
C ALA A 254 8.71 -5.26 32.01
N ARG A 255 8.03 -6.17 31.32
CA ARG A 255 6.89 -5.86 30.45
C ARG A 255 5.74 -5.32 31.30
N GLN A 256 5.25 -4.14 30.92
CA GLN A 256 4.10 -3.48 31.55
C GLN A 256 2.85 -3.53 30.65
N VAL A 257 3.04 -3.72 29.34
CA VAL A 257 1.95 -3.80 28.36
C VAL A 257 1.96 -5.17 27.71
N SER A 258 0.86 -5.91 27.89
CA SER A 258 0.73 -7.25 27.32
C SER A 258 0.49 -7.20 25.81
N GLN A 259 0.86 -8.28 25.11
CA GLN A 259 0.59 -8.38 23.68
C GLN A 259 -0.91 -8.35 23.39
N ASP A 260 -1.73 -8.98 24.24
CA ASP A 260 -3.19 -9.03 24.09
C ASP A 260 -3.83 -7.65 24.27
N GLU A 261 -3.35 -6.87 25.24
CA GLU A 261 -3.81 -5.50 25.47
C GLU A 261 -3.51 -4.61 24.25
N ALA A 262 -2.27 -4.63 23.76
CA ALA A 262 -1.87 -3.84 22.60
C ALA A 262 -2.59 -4.30 21.32
N SER A 263 -2.78 -5.60 21.13
CA SER A 263 -3.54 -6.18 20.02
C SER A 263 -5.01 -5.73 20.07
N SER A 264 -5.64 -5.81 21.24
CA SER A 264 -7.03 -5.36 21.44
C SER A 264 -7.19 -3.87 21.18
N PHE A 265 -6.24 -3.05 21.65
CA PHE A 265 -6.22 -1.62 21.41
C PHE A 265 -6.16 -1.28 19.91
N ALA A 266 -5.32 -2.01 19.16
CA ALA A 266 -5.17 -1.84 17.71
C ALA A 266 -6.40 -2.31 16.94
N ALA A 267 -6.92 -3.50 17.27
CA ALA A 267 -8.11 -4.08 16.64
C ALA A 267 -9.34 -3.18 16.80
N ALA A 268 -9.56 -2.62 18.00
CA ALA A 268 -10.66 -1.69 18.27
C ALA A 268 -10.61 -0.41 17.41
N ARG A 269 -9.44 -0.07 16.83
CA ARG A 269 -9.22 1.11 15.98
C ARG A 269 -8.94 0.75 14.52
N GLY A 270 -9.02 -0.53 14.15
CA GLY A 270 -8.68 -1.01 12.80
C GLY A 270 -7.22 -0.78 12.42
N LEU A 271 -6.31 -0.79 13.40
CA LEU A 271 -4.87 -0.57 13.20
C LEU A 271 -4.13 -1.91 13.18
N ALA A 272 -3.04 -1.96 12.41
CA ALA A 272 -2.07 -3.05 12.56
C ALA A 272 -1.20 -2.84 13.80
N TYR A 273 -0.84 -3.94 14.47
CA TYR A 273 0.08 -3.96 15.60
C TYR A 273 1.28 -4.85 15.29
N TYR A 274 2.47 -4.37 15.64
CA TYR A 274 3.72 -5.10 15.50
C TYR A 274 4.49 -5.10 16.82
N GLU A 275 5.08 -6.23 17.18
CA GLU A 275 6.13 -6.28 18.20
C GLU A 275 7.50 -6.28 17.52
N VAL A 276 8.37 -5.39 17.98
CA VAL A 276 9.72 -5.23 17.43
C VAL A 276 10.75 -5.13 18.54
N SER A 277 12.00 -5.46 18.20
CA SER A 277 13.14 -5.16 19.07
C SER A 277 14.27 -4.62 18.21
N ALA A 278 14.59 -3.33 18.39
CA ALA A 278 15.74 -2.71 17.74
C ALA A 278 17.07 -3.38 18.12
N ARG A 279 17.13 -4.01 19.30
CA ARG A 279 18.32 -4.70 19.84
C ARG A 279 18.60 -6.02 19.14
N SER A 280 17.59 -6.85 18.92
CA SER A 280 17.74 -8.13 18.21
C SER A 280 17.50 -8.02 16.70
N GLY A 281 16.83 -6.96 16.24
CA GLY A 281 16.34 -6.84 14.87
C GLY A 281 15.01 -7.55 14.62
N ARG A 282 14.47 -8.29 15.60
CA ARG A 282 13.21 -9.02 15.49
C ARG A 282 12.07 -8.08 15.08
N GLY A 283 11.31 -8.49 14.08
CA GLY A 283 10.09 -7.81 13.63
C GLY A 283 10.29 -6.50 12.87
N VAL A 284 11.51 -5.90 12.90
CA VAL A 284 11.77 -4.59 12.31
C VAL A 284 11.56 -4.60 10.80
N GLU A 285 12.26 -5.49 10.08
CA GLU A 285 12.15 -5.58 8.62
C GLU A 285 10.74 -6.00 8.17
N ALA A 286 10.16 -6.99 8.86
CA ALA A 286 8.81 -7.48 8.58
C ALA A 286 7.75 -6.38 8.72
N MET A 287 7.83 -5.53 9.75
CA MET A 287 6.92 -4.40 9.94
C MET A 287 7.00 -3.41 8.77
N PHE A 288 8.21 -2.97 8.39
CA PHE A 288 8.36 -2.02 7.27
C PHE A 288 7.93 -2.64 5.94
N HIS A 289 8.23 -3.92 5.70
CA HIS A 289 7.83 -4.62 4.48
C HIS A 289 6.31 -4.81 4.39
N ASP A 290 5.64 -5.20 5.48
CA ASP A 290 4.17 -5.28 5.51
C ASP A 290 3.53 -3.92 5.22
N LEU A 291 4.07 -2.85 5.82
CA LEU A 291 3.58 -1.49 5.59
C LEU A 291 3.71 -1.07 4.12
N VAL A 292 4.85 -1.36 3.48
CA VAL A 292 5.06 -1.13 2.04
C VAL A 292 4.08 -1.95 1.21
N GLY A 293 3.86 -3.22 1.56
CA GLY A 293 2.90 -4.08 0.89
C GLY A 293 1.50 -3.46 0.87
N ARG A 294 1.04 -3.00 2.04
CA ARG A 294 -0.27 -2.34 2.18
C ARG A 294 -0.35 -1.02 1.41
N LEU A 295 0.72 -0.21 1.41
CA LEU A 295 0.78 1.03 0.64
C LEU A 295 0.65 0.78 -0.87
N LEU A 296 1.33 -0.24 -1.38
CA LEU A 296 1.27 -0.61 -2.79
C LEU A 296 -0.09 -1.20 -3.18
N ASP A 297 -0.77 -1.87 -2.26
CA ASP A 297 -2.11 -2.40 -2.49
C ASP A 297 -3.19 -1.29 -2.54
N GLN A 298 -2.86 -0.05 -2.14
CA GLN A 298 -3.69 1.14 -2.32
C GLN A 298 -3.48 1.84 -3.68
N LEU A 299 -2.43 1.51 -4.44
CA LEU A 299 -2.18 2.18 -5.72
C LEU A 299 -3.25 1.79 -6.76
N PRO A 300 -3.77 2.76 -7.52
CA PRO A 300 -4.59 2.44 -8.68
C PRO A 300 -3.73 1.71 -9.73
N VAL A 301 -4.25 0.58 -10.22
CA VAL A 301 -3.68 -0.20 -11.33
C VAL A 301 -4.02 0.44 -12.65
#